data_AF-A0A090CZV2-F1
#
_entry.id   AF-A0A090CZV2-F1
#
_cell.length_a   1.000
_cell.length_b   1.000
_cell.length_c   1.000
_cell.angle_alpha   90.00
_cell.angle_beta   90.00
_cell.angle_gamma   90.00
#
_symmetry.space_group_name_H-M   'P 1'
#
loop_
_entity.id
_entity.type
_entity.pdbx_description
1 polymer ?
#
loop_
_entity_poly.entity_id
_entity_poly.type
_entity_poly.pdbx_seq_one_letter_code
_entity_poly.pdbx_strand_id
1 'polypeptide(L)'
;MCFFYGVEDKFFDKLHIEANYHGPIAFEKAKETIVKLTIDLAEKFKDDDLVRKMFGDNFNANNLDYSINILNDKKKPWVCTNLADWKNQLCRIQLKDKNFYYTAQNGDDIAQHHESLAEGLLSY
;
A
#
# COMPACT_ATOMS: atom_id res chain seq x y z
N MET A 1 -2.96 12.57 3.01
CA MET A 1 -3.81 13.31 2.07
C MET A 1 -4.36 12.26 1.12
N CYS A 2 -5.67 12.01 1.12
CA CYS A 2 -6.28 11.02 0.24
C CYS A 2 -6.75 11.72 -1.04
N PHE A 3 -6.45 11.16 -2.20
CA PHE A 3 -6.87 11.70 -3.50
C PHE A 3 -7.93 10.78 -4.11
N PHE A 4 -9.04 11.35 -4.55
CA PHE A 4 -10.11 10.64 -5.26
C PHE A 4 -10.12 11.14 -6.70
N TYR A 5 -9.95 10.26 -7.69
CA TYR A 5 -10.00 10.61 -9.12
C TYR A 5 -11.29 10.08 -9.73
N GLY A 6 -12.25 10.98 -10.00
CA GLY A 6 -13.51 10.63 -10.68
C GLY A 6 -13.46 10.95 -12.16
N VAL A 7 -13.88 10.00 -13.00
CA VAL A 7 -14.27 10.23 -14.39
C VAL A 7 -15.75 9.85 -14.48
N GLU A 8 -16.57 10.80 -14.94
CA GLU A 8 -18.02 10.66 -15.05
C GLU A 8 -18.42 9.36 -15.80
N ASP A 9 -19.50 8.74 -15.33
CA ASP A 9 -20.14 7.50 -15.81
C ASP A 9 -19.45 6.15 -15.57
N LYS A 10 -18.40 6.07 -14.75
CA LYS A 10 -17.83 4.78 -14.34
C LYS A 10 -18.05 4.53 -12.85
N PHE A 11 -18.67 3.40 -12.53
CA PHE A 11 -18.55 2.81 -11.20
C PHE A 11 -17.07 2.82 -10.81
N PHE A 12 -16.74 3.42 -9.68
CA PHE A 12 -15.39 3.34 -9.15
C PHE A 12 -15.16 1.87 -8.80
N ASP A 13 -14.32 1.20 -9.58
CA ASP A 13 -13.96 -0.20 -9.38
C ASP A 13 -12.84 -0.34 -8.35
N LYS A 14 -12.06 0.74 -8.14
CA LYS A 14 -10.96 0.77 -7.17
C LYS A 14 -10.86 2.08 -6.38
N LEU A 15 -10.51 1.97 -5.11
CA LEU A 15 -10.12 3.08 -4.24
C LEU A 15 -8.63 2.97 -3.94
N HIS A 16 -7.84 3.92 -4.45
CA HIS A 16 -6.41 3.99 -4.16
C HIS A 16 -6.13 4.87 -2.93
N ILE A 17 -5.35 4.34 -1.99
CA ILE A 17 -4.95 5.06 -0.79
C ILE A 17 -3.42 5.08 -0.75
N GLU A 18 -2.88 6.28 -0.67
CA GLU A 18 -1.45 6.51 -0.55
C GLU A 18 -1.13 7.09 0.83
N ALA A 19 -0.17 6.47 1.51
CA ALA A 19 0.42 6.95 2.73
C ALA A 19 1.93 7.16 2.55
N ASN A 20 2.46 8.16 3.26
CA ASN A 20 3.87 8.49 3.25
C ASN A 20 4.41 8.26 4.66
N TYR A 21 5.42 7.39 4.77
CA TYR A 21 6.14 7.13 5.99
C TYR A 21 7.50 7.81 5.94
N HIS A 22 7.95 8.40 7.04
CA HIS A 22 9.23 9.09 7.13
C HIS A 22 10.17 8.36 8.09
N GLY A 23 11.34 7.93 7.59
CA GLY A 23 12.42 7.32 8.38
C GLY A 23 12.68 5.84 8.09
N PRO A 24 13.77 5.27 8.64
CA PRO A 24 14.06 3.84 8.49
C PRO A 24 13.04 3.03 9.27
N ILE A 25 12.27 2.22 8.57
CA ILE A 25 11.31 1.31 9.16
C ILE A 25 11.83 -0.12 8.94
N ALA A 26 11.69 -0.97 9.96
CA ALA A 26 11.86 -2.39 9.74
C ALA A 26 10.79 -2.84 8.75
N PHE A 27 11.18 -3.53 7.68
CA PHE A 27 10.28 -4.02 6.62
C PHE A 27 9.00 -4.68 7.16
N GLU A 28 9.15 -5.53 8.17
CA GLU A 28 8.04 -6.16 8.87
C GLU A 28 7.08 -5.13 9.46
N LYS A 29 7.57 -4.08 10.12
CA LYS A 29 6.67 -3.05 10.69
C LYS A 29 5.87 -2.33 9.61
N ALA A 30 6.42 -2.10 8.42
CA ALA A 30 5.68 -1.50 7.31
C ALA A 30 4.62 -2.44 6.74
N LYS A 31 4.92 -3.73 6.57
CA LYS A 31 3.94 -4.74 6.15
C LYS A 31 2.78 -4.81 7.12
N GLU A 32 3.06 -4.90 8.41
CA GLU A 32 2.05 -4.92 9.48
C GLU A 32 1.14 -3.68 9.42
N THR A 33 1.76 -2.51 9.24
CA THR A 33 1.06 -1.23 9.16
C THR A 33 0.11 -1.19 7.96
N ILE A 34 0.53 -1.69 6.79
CA ILE A 34 -0.34 -1.77 5.60
C ILE A 34 -1.52 -2.69 5.83
N VAL A 35 -1.28 -3.89 6.36
CA VAL A 35 -2.34 -4.87 6.64
C VAL A 35 -3.37 -4.27 7.59
N LYS A 36 -2.92 -3.75 8.73
CA LYS A 36 -3.80 -3.17 9.75
C LYS A 36 -4.59 -1.99 9.19
N LEU A 37 -3.93 -1.02 8.57
CA LEU A 37 -4.62 0.14 8.00
C LEU A 37 -5.61 -0.24 6.90
N THR A 38 -5.28 -1.24 6.07
CA THR A 38 -6.21 -1.70 5.03
C THR A 38 -7.45 -2.35 5.64
N ILE A 39 -7.29 -3.19 6.65
CA ILE A 39 -8.40 -3.82 7.37
C ILE A 39 -9.26 -2.76 8.06
N ASP A 40 -8.64 -1.87 8.84
CA ASP A 40 -9.33 -0.81 9.58
C ASP A 40 -10.12 0.10 8.63
N LEU A 41 -9.54 0.44 7.47
CA LEU A 41 -10.21 1.26 6.44
C LEU A 41 -11.33 0.48 5.75
N ALA A 42 -11.12 -0.79 5.42
CA ALA A 42 -12.16 -1.62 4.83
C ALA A 42 -13.36 -1.78 5.77
N GLU A 43 -13.13 -1.96 7.07
CA GLU A 43 -14.17 -2.00 8.09
C GLU A 43 -14.89 -0.66 8.20
N LYS A 44 -14.14 0.44 8.32
CA LYS A 44 -14.71 1.79 8.37
C LYS A 44 -15.58 2.10 7.13
N PHE A 45 -15.14 1.68 5.96
CA PHE A 45 -15.81 1.96 4.69
C PHE A 45 -17.02 1.08 4.41
N LYS A 46 -17.14 -0.11 5.04
CA LYS A 46 -18.37 -0.92 4.97
C LYS A 46 -19.59 -0.19 5.52
N ASP A 47 -19.39 0.66 6.52
CA ASP A 47 -20.45 1.36 7.22
C ASP A 47 -20.57 2.83 6.81
N ASP A 48 -19.77 3.28 5.86
CA ASP A 48 -19.78 4.66 5.38
C ASP A 48 -20.80 4.85 4.25
N ASP A 49 -21.82 5.68 4.51
CA ASP A 49 -22.90 5.98 3.57
C ASP A 49 -22.41 6.59 2.25
N LEU A 50 -21.30 7.35 2.25
CA LEU A 50 -20.71 7.90 1.02
C LEU A 50 -20.03 6.81 0.21
N VAL A 51 -19.32 5.89 0.88
CA VAL A 51 -18.70 4.74 0.21
C VAL A 51 -19.78 3.84 -0.38
N ARG A 52 -20.86 3.54 0.33
CA ARG A 52 -21.98 2.76 -0.22
C ARG A 52 -22.61 3.45 -1.43
N LYS A 53 -22.74 4.78 -1.42
CA LYS A 53 -23.21 5.54 -2.60
C LYS A 53 -22.23 5.49 -3.78
N MET A 54 -20.93 5.45 -3.53
CA MET A 54 -19.90 5.45 -4.58
C MET A 54 -19.59 4.04 -5.15
N PHE A 55 -19.59 3.01 -4.29
CA PHE A 55 -19.14 1.64 -4.61
C PHE A 55 -20.27 0.60 -4.52
N GLY A 56 -21.44 0.96 -4.00
CA GLY A 56 -22.57 0.07 -3.76
C GLY A 56 -22.49 -0.70 -2.44
N ASP A 57 -23.54 -1.48 -2.14
CA ASP A 57 -23.69 -2.21 -0.87
C ASP A 57 -22.75 -3.42 -0.72
N ASN A 58 -22.08 -3.84 -1.81
CA ASN A 58 -21.20 -5.02 -1.85
C ASN A 58 -19.71 -4.65 -1.88
N PHE A 59 -19.31 -3.59 -1.17
CA PHE A 59 -17.92 -3.15 -1.15
C PHE A 59 -16.94 -4.31 -0.88
N ASN A 60 -15.98 -4.49 -1.78
CA ASN A 60 -14.99 -5.56 -1.72
C ASN A 60 -13.63 -4.98 -1.34
N ALA A 61 -13.00 -5.51 -0.28
CA ALA A 61 -11.66 -5.09 0.14
C ALA A 61 -10.59 -5.29 -0.95
N ASN A 62 -10.83 -6.17 -1.92
CA ASN A 62 -9.95 -6.33 -3.09
C ASN A 62 -9.96 -5.10 -4.01
N ASN A 63 -10.95 -4.21 -3.86
CA ASN A 63 -11.04 -2.95 -4.59
C ASN A 63 -10.23 -1.84 -3.89
N LEU A 64 -9.63 -2.10 -2.72
CA LEU A 64 -8.69 -1.19 -2.09
C LEU A 64 -7.27 -1.47 -2.59
N ASP A 65 -6.71 -0.49 -3.29
CA ASP A 65 -5.29 -0.48 -3.60
C ASP A 65 -4.60 0.42 -2.56
N TYR A 66 -3.73 -0.16 -1.73
CA TYR A 66 -3.01 0.62 -0.72
C TYR A 66 -1.54 0.73 -1.09
N SER A 67 -0.92 1.89 -0.88
CA SER A 67 0.53 2.01 -0.99
C SER A 67 1.14 2.88 0.11
N ILE A 68 2.26 2.42 0.65
CA ILE A 68 3.14 3.20 1.53
C ILE A 68 4.41 3.53 0.77
N ASN A 69 4.67 4.82 0.63
CA ASN A 69 5.97 5.32 0.20
C ASN A 69 6.83 5.55 1.46
N ILE A 70 8.03 5.00 1.46
CA ILE A 70 9.02 5.22 2.51
C ILE A 70 9.92 6.34 2.04
N LEU A 71 9.84 7.47 2.74
CA LEU A 71 10.51 8.71 2.39
C LEU A 71 11.64 9.01 3.36
N ASN A 72 12.73 9.58 2.83
CA ASN A 72 13.80 10.14 3.63
C ASN A 72 13.41 11.52 4.22
N ASP A 73 14.30 12.11 5.01
CA ASP A 73 14.11 13.42 5.66
C ASP A 73 13.86 14.56 4.64
N LYS A 74 14.29 14.38 3.38
CA LYS A 74 14.03 15.32 2.27
C LYS A 74 12.72 15.05 1.55
N LYS A 75 11.85 14.18 2.09
CA LYS A 75 10.56 13.75 1.51
C LYS A 75 10.69 13.10 0.13
N LYS A 76 11.87 12.54 -0.19
CA LYS A 76 12.10 11.77 -1.43
C LYS A 76 12.04 10.28 -1.12
N PRO A 77 11.73 9.42 -2.11
CA PRO A 77 11.83 7.97 -1.93
C PRO A 77 13.18 7.59 -1.32
N TRP A 78 13.13 6.71 -0.33
CA TRP A 78 14.35 6.19 0.28
C TRP A 78 15.17 5.44 -0.77
N VAL A 79 16.47 5.73 -0.86
CA VAL A 79 17.38 5.04 -1.76
C VAL A 79 18.18 4.05 -0.94
N CYS A 80 18.11 2.78 -1.31
CA CYS A 80 18.80 1.67 -0.67
C CYS A 80 20.28 1.73 -1.06
N THR A 81 21.18 1.53 -0.11
CA THR A 81 22.62 1.54 -0.39
C THR A 81 23.12 0.21 -0.94
N ASN A 82 22.37 -0.87 -0.72
CA ASN A 82 22.69 -2.22 -1.19
C ASN A 82 21.42 -2.99 -1.56
N LEU A 83 21.25 -3.33 -2.85
CA LEU A 83 20.11 -4.12 -3.32
C LEU A 83 20.14 -5.57 -2.83
N ALA A 84 21.30 -6.12 -2.46
CA ALA A 84 21.34 -7.47 -1.88
C ALA A 84 20.68 -7.53 -0.49
N ASP A 85 20.53 -6.40 0.19
CA ASP A 85 19.90 -6.25 1.51
C ASP A 85 18.53 -5.53 1.43
N TRP A 86 17.90 -5.53 0.26
CA TRP A 86 16.64 -4.83 0.00
C TRP A 86 15.52 -5.23 0.97
N LYS A 87 15.55 -6.46 1.50
CA LYS A 87 14.56 -6.94 2.49
C LYS A 87 14.54 -6.10 3.77
N ASN A 88 15.62 -5.39 4.08
CA ASN A 88 15.72 -4.49 5.22
C ASN A 88 15.59 -3.01 4.82
N GLN A 89 15.51 -2.71 3.52
CA GLN A 89 15.54 -1.36 2.98
C GLN A 89 14.60 -1.28 1.77
N LEU A 90 13.44 -0.68 1.96
CA LEU A 90 12.42 -0.51 0.91
C LEU A 90 12.10 0.96 0.69
N CYS A 91 11.74 1.29 -0.54
CA CYS A 91 11.27 2.61 -0.92
C CYS A 91 9.74 2.67 -1.05
N ARG A 92 9.09 1.54 -1.39
CA ARG A 92 7.63 1.46 -1.50
C ARG A 92 7.12 0.06 -1.22
N ILE A 93 5.95 -0.02 -0.59
CA ILE A 93 5.17 -1.25 -0.43
C ILE A 93 3.74 -0.97 -0.91
N GLN A 94 3.17 -1.88 -1.69
CA GLN A 94 1.79 -1.79 -2.17
C GLN A 94 1.04 -3.08 -1.86
N LEU A 95 -0.24 -2.99 -1.54
CA LEU A 95 -1.17 -4.12 -1.51
C LEU A 95 -2.15 -3.96 -2.67
N LYS A 96 -2.16 -4.95 -3.58
CA LYS A 96 -3.04 -4.98 -4.74
C LYS A 96 -3.47 -6.41 -5.02
N ASP A 97 -4.77 -6.62 -5.23
CA ASP A 97 -5.35 -7.92 -5.57
C ASP A 97 -4.88 -9.05 -4.62
N LYS A 98 -4.82 -8.77 -3.30
CA LYS A 98 -4.29 -9.67 -2.25
C LYS A 98 -2.81 -10.08 -2.43
N ASN A 99 -2.01 -9.26 -3.08
CA ASN A 99 -0.57 -9.44 -3.19
C ASN A 99 0.15 -8.19 -2.69
N PHE A 100 1.24 -8.40 -1.96
CA PHE A 100 2.16 -7.32 -1.65
C PHE A 100 3.16 -7.16 -2.77
N TYR A 101 3.41 -5.91 -3.15
CA TYR A 101 4.44 -5.51 -4.09
C TYR A 101 5.44 -4.62 -3.37
N TYR A 102 6.70 -5.03 -3.37
CA TYR A 102 7.81 -4.35 -2.74
C TYR A 102 8.69 -3.73 -3.82
N THR A 103 9.16 -2.52 -3.56
CA THR A 103 10.13 -1.86 -4.44
C THR A 103 11.28 -1.32 -3.60
N ALA A 104 12.49 -1.57 -4.08
CA ALA A 104 13.72 -0.95 -3.62
C ALA A 104 14.39 -0.25 -4.79
N GLN A 105 15.01 0.89 -4.53
CA GLN A 105 15.73 1.67 -5.54
C GLN A 105 17.14 1.97 -5.03
N ASN A 106 18.17 1.74 -5.86
CA ASN A 106 19.56 2.15 -5.62
C ASN A 106 20.07 2.94 -6.83
N GLY A 107 20.13 4.27 -6.72
CA GLY A 107 20.39 5.12 -7.87
C GLY A 107 19.30 4.93 -8.94
N ASP A 108 19.71 4.51 -10.13
CA ASP A 108 18.81 4.20 -11.26
C ASP A 108 18.33 2.74 -11.27
N ASP A 109 18.94 1.87 -10.45
CA ASP A 109 18.57 0.46 -10.36
C ASP A 109 17.34 0.27 -9.48
N ILE A 110 16.37 -0.49 -9.97
CA ILE A 110 15.12 -0.80 -9.26
C ILE A 110 14.97 -2.31 -9.13
N ALA A 111 14.78 -2.78 -7.90
CA ALA A 111 14.40 -4.15 -7.61
C ALA A 111 12.93 -4.21 -7.19
N GLN A 112 12.19 -5.18 -7.74
CA GLN A 112 10.80 -5.44 -7.40
C GLN A 112 10.64 -6.88 -6.93
N HIS A 113 9.83 -7.07 -5.91
CA HIS A 113 9.43 -8.38 -5.41
C HIS A 113 7.94 -8.37 -5.11
N HIS A 114 7.30 -9.54 -5.16
CA HIS A 114 5.93 -9.69 -4.73
C HIS A 114 5.74 -11.00 -3.99
N GLU A 115 4.81 -10.99 -3.04
CA GLU A 115 4.37 -12.19 -2.32
C GLU A 115 2.86 -12.10 -2.06
N SER A 116 2.20 -13.25 -1.88
CA SER A 116 0.77 -13.26 -1.63
C SER A 116 0.45 -12.79 -0.20
N LEU A 117 -0.73 -12.20 0.00
CA LEU A 117 -1.21 -11.79 1.32
C LEU A 117 -1.30 -12.97 2.28
N ALA A 118 -1.65 -14.16 1.79
CA ALA A 118 -1.72 -15.37 2.61
C ALA A 118 -0.34 -15.77 3.16
N GLU A 119 0.70 -15.72 2.32
CA GLU A 119 2.09 -15.99 2.74
C GLU A 119 2.62 -14.90 3.68
N GLY A 120 2.30 -13.63 3.40
CA GLY A 120 2.68 -12.51 4.26
C GLY A 120 2.04 -12.56 5.64
N LEU A 121 0.77 -12.99 5.74
CA LEU A 121 0.06 -13.15 7.01
C LEU A 121 0.53 -14.35 7.84
N LEU A 122 0.96 -15.44 7.20
CA LEU A 122 1.50 -16.63 7.89
C LEU A 122 2.92 -16.42 8.45
N SER A 123 3.55 -15.29 8.11
CA SER A 123 4.86 -14.89 8.60
C SER A 123 4.80 -14.06 9.90
N TYR A 124 3.60 -13.82 10.45
CA TYR A 124 3.32 -13.11 11.71
C TYR A 124 2.90 -14.04 12.84
#